data_AF-A0A843L5B3-F1
#
_entry.id   AF-A0A843L5B3-F1
#
_cell.length_a   1.000
_cell.length_b   1.000
_cell.length_c   1.000
_cell.angle_alpha   90.00
_cell.angle_beta   90.00
_cell.angle_gamma   90.00
#
_symmetry.space_group_name_H-M   'P 1'
#
loop_
_entity.id
_entity.type
_entity.pdbx_description
1 polymer ?
#
loop_
_entity_poly.entity_id
_entity_poly.type
_entity_poly.pdbx_seq_one_letter_code
_entity_poly.pdbx_strand_id
1 'polypeptide(L)'
;MQVSAESAVKVDPKVIVLMGGLSMPGVPVTKESVRGAVATHPGAMIVGVCFMQMFEKMGWVEMFDFDLLIDASINPVRVWQ
;
A
#
# COMPACT_ATOMS: atom_id res chain seq x y z
N MET A 1 -2.48 -2.48 -16.85
CA MET A 1 -1.77 -1.19 -16.68
C MET A 1 -0.37 -1.38 -17.24
N GLN A 2 0.06 -0.55 -18.18
CA GLN A 2 1.41 -0.58 -18.74
C GLN A 2 2.20 0.59 -18.15
N VAL A 3 3.44 0.34 -17.75
CA VAL A 3 4.34 1.39 -17.24
C VAL A 3 5.17 1.92 -18.42
N SER A 4 5.32 3.24 -18.54
CA SER A 4 6.17 3.85 -19.57
C SER A 4 7.65 3.66 -19.24
N ALA A 5 8.51 3.66 -20.26
CA ALA A 5 9.97 3.64 -20.08
C ALA A 5 10.54 5.02 -19.73
N GLU A 6 9.71 6.05 -19.77
CA GLU A 6 10.08 7.40 -19.35
C GLU A 6 10.30 7.45 -17.83
N SER A 7 11.21 8.31 -17.40
CA SER A 7 11.44 8.54 -15.99
C SER A 7 10.18 9.08 -15.30
N ALA A 8 10.01 8.74 -14.03
CA ALA A 8 8.88 9.22 -13.24
C ALA A 8 8.85 10.76 -13.24
N VAL A 9 7.73 11.32 -13.69
CA VAL A 9 7.48 12.76 -13.59
C VAL A 9 7.22 13.08 -12.11
N LYS A 10 7.79 14.20 -11.64
CA LYS A 10 7.47 14.69 -10.29
C LYS A 10 5.99 15.08 -10.24
N VAL A 11 5.24 14.45 -9.35
CA VAL A 11 3.82 14.71 -9.13
C VAL A 11 3.58 15.28 -7.72
N ASP A 12 2.50 16.05 -7.57
CA ASP A 12 1.91 16.42 -6.28
C ASP A 12 0.59 15.64 -6.09
N PRO A 13 0.65 14.38 -5.61
CA PRO A 13 -0.52 13.55 -5.50
C PRO A 13 -1.45 14.07 -4.40
N LYS A 14 -2.77 14.07 -4.66
CA LYS A 14 -3.77 14.30 -3.61
C LYS A 14 -4.10 13.03 -2.82
N VAL A 15 -3.76 11.87 -3.37
CA VAL A 15 -3.99 10.56 -2.78
C VAL A 15 -2.78 9.67 -3.05
N ILE A 16 -2.32 8.97 -2.02
CA ILE A 16 -1.34 7.89 -2.11
C ILE A 16 -2.05 6.59 -1.77
N VAL A 17 -1.98 5.62 -2.68
CA VAL A 17 -2.57 4.29 -2.47
C VAL A 17 -1.48 3.32 -2.05
N LEU A 18 -1.52 2.86 -0.80
CA LEU A 18 -0.69 1.78 -0.29
C LEU A 18 -1.34 0.44 -0.61
N MET A 19 -0.67 -0.35 -1.44
CA MET A 19 -1.12 -1.69 -1.82
C MET A 19 -0.68 -2.73 -0.78
N GLY A 20 -1.59 -3.62 -0.38
CA GLY A 20 -1.36 -4.63 0.66
C GLY A 20 -0.20 -5.59 0.41
N GLY A 21 0.26 -5.74 -0.83
CA GLY A 21 1.48 -6.49 -1.14
C GLY A 21 2.72 -5.95 -0.41
N LEU A 22 2.78 -4.63 -0.14
CA LEU A 22 3.89 -4.00 0.57
C LEU A 22 4.06 -4.48 2.01
N SER A 23 2.99 -4.96 2.65
CA SER A 23 3.01 -5.43 4.03
C SER A 23 3.26 -6.95 4.14
N MET A 24 3.29 -7.67 3.03
CA MET A 24 3.41 -9.13 3.04
C MET A 24 4.79 -9.60 3.56
N PRO A 25 4.83 -10.71 4.33
CA PRO A 25 6.09 -11.33 4.72
C PRO A 25 6.97 -11.66 3.51
N GLY A 26 8.28 -11.41 3.63
CA GLY A 26 9.26 -11.71 2.57
C GLY A 26 9.41 -10.63 1.50
N VAL A 27 8.56 -9.58 1.52
CA VAL A 27 8.76 -8.39 0.68
C VAL A 27 9.81 -7.49 1.34
N PRO A 28 10.88 -7.07 0.61
CA PRO A 28 11.99 -6.31 1.18
C PRO A 28 11.65 -4.82 1.34
N VAL A 29 10.53 -4.52 1.99
CA VAL A 29 10.03 -3.17 2.26
C VAL A 29 9.70 -3.06 3.74
N THR A 30 10.18 -2.00 4.40
CA THR A 30 9.88 -1.73 5.81
C THR A 30 8.78 -0.68 5.93
N LYS A 31 8.04 -0.68 7.04
CA LYS A 31 7.01 0.34 7.28
C LYS A 31 7.62 1.73 7.33
N GLU A 32 8.84 1.86 7.85
CA GLU A 32 9.57 3.12 7.98
C GLU A 32 9.96 3.69 6.61
N SER A 33 10.36 2.83 5.66
CA SER A 33 10.71 3.29 4.32
C SER A 33 9.48 3.81 3.58
N VAL A 34 8.33 3.13 3.72
CA VAL A 34 7.06 3.58 3.15
C VAL A 34 6.59 4.87 3.83
N ARG A 35 6.69 4.98 5.15
CA ARG A 35 6.38 6.22 5.87
C ARG A 35 7.25 7.39 5.39
N GLY A 36 8.54 7.15 5.16
CA GLY A 36 9.43 8.14 4.57
C GLY A 36 8.98 8.60 3.18
N ALA A 37 8.55 7.67 2.33
CA ALA A 37 8.03 7.98 0.99
C ALA A 37 6.70 8.75 1.02
N VAL A 38 5.80 8.42 1.95
CA VAL A 38 4.54 9.15 2.12
C VAL A 38 4.79 10.57 2.64
N ALA A 39 5.74 10.73 3.56
CA ALA A 39 6.07 12.03 4.15
C ALA A 39 6.64 13.05 3.16
N THR A 40 7.09 12.64 1.95
CA THR A 40 7.52 13.58 0.91
C THR A 40 6.36 14.30 0.22
N HIS A 41 5.12 13.91 0.51
CA HIS A 41 3.89 14.47 -0.06
C HIS A 41 2.94 14.94 1.05
N PRO A 42 3.30 16.01 1.77
CA PRO A 42 2.47 16.51 2.86
C PRO A 42 1.10 16.94 2.34
N GLY A 43 0.03 16.48 3.00
CA GLY A 43 -1.36 16.79 2.63
C GLY A 43 -1.98 15.85 1.60
N ALA A 44 -1.25 14.84 1.11
CA ALA A 44 -1.86 13.73 0.38
C ALA A 44 -2.63 12.82 1.35
N MET A 45 -3.83 12.40 0.96
CA MET A 45 -4.58 11.39 1.71
C MET A 45 -3.91 10.02 1.55
N ILE A 46 -3.90 9.22 2.60
CA ILE A 46 -3.35 7.86 2.61
C ILE A 46 -4.49 6.86 2.51
N VAL A 47 -4.55 6.12 1.41
CA VAL A 47 -5.55 5.08 1.17
C VAL A 47 -4.88 3.71 1.18
N GLY A 48 -5.37 2.79 2.01
CA GLY A 48 -4.94 1.39 2.02
C GLY A 48 -5.85 0.53 1.16
N VAL A 49 -5.28 -0.30 0.29
CA VAL A 49 -6.02 -1.34 -0.44
C VAL A 49 -5.36 -2.67 -0.22
N CYS A 50 -6.01 -3.59 0.48
CA CYS A 50 -5.47 -4.91 0.76
C CYS A 50 -6.51 -6.02 0.68
N PHE A 51 -6.03 -7.25 0.88
CA PHE A 51 -6.87 -8.44 0.97
C PHE A 51 -6.60 -9.15 2.30
N MET A 52 -7.63 -9.82 2.81
CA MET A 52 -7.52 -10.73 3.95
C MET A 52 -6.94 -10.07 5.22
N GLN A 53 -7.28 -8.81 5.47
CA GLN A 53 -6.85 -8.00 6.62
C GLN A 53 -5.32 -7.84 6.72
N MET A 54 -4.61 -7.78 5.60
CA MET A 54 -3.15 -7.82 5.61
C MET A 54 -2.53 -6.65 6.39
N PHE A 55 -3.06 -5.44 6.27
CA PHE A 55 -2.51 -4.29 7.01
C PHE A 55 -2.70 -4.40 8.51
N GLU A 56 -3.84 -4.92 8.98
CA GLU A 56 -4.10 -5.16 10.40
C GLU A 56 -3.15 -6.24 10.94
N LYS A 57 -3.09 -7.41 10.27
CA LYS A 57 -2.25 -8.54 10.69
C LYS A 57 -0.77 -8.20 10.79
N MET A 58 -0.31 -7.26 9.95
CA MET A 58 1.09 -6.86 9.90
C MET A 58 1.35 -5.59 10.72
N GLY A 59 0.36 -5.05 11.43
CA GLY A 59 0.48 -3.89 12.30
C GLY A 59 0.75 -2.57 11.56
N TRP A 60 0.20 -2.41 10.36
CA TRP A 60 0.33 -1.17 9.58
C TRP A 60 -0.73 -0.14 9.97
N VAL A 61 -1.88 -0.59 10.48
CA VAL A 61 -2.99 0.29 10.87
C VAL A 61 -2.61 1.19 12.04
N GLU A 62 -1.69 0.76 12.91
CA GLU A 62 -1.19 1.56 14.03
C GLU A 62 -0.08 2.55 13.63
N MET A 63 0.50 2.37 12.44
CA MET A 63 1.63 3.19 11.97
C MET A 63 1.22 4.25 10.95
N PHE A 64 0.16 4.00 10.20
CA PHE A 64 -0.35 4.90 9.16
C PHE A 64 -1.74 5.39 9.53
N ASP A 65 -1.93 6.71 9.50
CA ASP A 65 -3.23 7.35 9.61
C ASP A 65 -3.96 7.23 8.26
N PHE A 66 -4.54 6.07 7.99
CA PHE A 66 -5.30 5.84 6.77
C PHE A 66 -6.59 6.67 6.78
N ASP A 67 -6.77 7.53 5.76
CA ASP A 67 -8.03 8.24 5.52
C ASP A 67 -9.13 7.28 5.02
N LEU A 68 -8.73 6.21 4.32
CA LEU A 68 -9.60 5.15 3.86
C LEU A 68 -8.84 3.83 3.80
N LEU A 69 -9.44 2.76 4.30
CA LEU A 69 -8.92 1.40 4.20
C LEU A 69 -9.95 0.50 3.51
N ILE A 70 -9.59 -0.03 2.36
CA ILE A 70 -10.36 -1.03 1.61
C ILE A 70 -9.70 -2.40 1.83
N ASP A 71 -10.39 -3.29 2.51
CA ASP A 71 -9.99 -4.70 2.65
C ASP A 71 -11.02 -5.61 1.98
N ALA A 72 -10.55 -6.52 1.14
CA ALA A 72 -11.39 -7.49 0.44
C ALA A 72 -11.03 -8.93 0.83
N SER A 73 -12.05 -9.78 0.95
CA SER A 73 -11.86 -11.21 1.16
C SER A 73 -11.86 -11.97 -0.17
N ILE A 74 -10.87 -12.83 -0.38
CA ILE A 74 -10.82 -13.74 -1.53
C ILE A 74 -11.26 -15.13 -1.06
N ASN A 75 -12.46 -15.55 -1.46
CA ASN A 75 -13.03 -16.85 -1.13
C ASN A 75 -14.00 -17.31 -2.25
N PRO A 76 -13.78 -18.47 -2.91
CA PRO A 76 -12.74 -19.47 -2.65
C PRO A 76 -11.39 -19.11 -3.27
N VAL A 77 -10.31 -19.65 -2.68
CA VAL A 77 -8.98 -19.64 -3.29
C VAL A 77 -8.76 -20.99 -3.98
N ARG A 78 -8.48 -20.97 -5.29
CA ARG A 78 -8.06 -22.16 -6.05
C ARG A 78 -6.59 -22.02 -6.39
N VAL A 79 -5.80 -23.03 -6.03
CA VAL A 79 -4.35 -23.08 -6.31
C VAL A 79 -4.09 -24.23 -7.27
N TRP A 80 -3.45 -23.93 -8.39
CA TRP A 80 -2.93 -24.92 -9.33
C TRP A 80 -1.41 -24.94 -9.21
N GLN A 81 -0.81 -26.14 -9.21
CA GLN A 81 0.63 -26.35 -9.23
C GLN A 81 1.06 -26.85 -10.61
#